data_AF-A0A9W6NCN1-F1
#
_entry.id   AF-A0A9W6NCN1-F1
#
_cell.length_a   1.000
_cell.length_b   1.000
_cell.length_c   1.000
_cell.angle_alpha   90.00
_cell.angle_beta   90.00
_cell.angle_gamma   90.00
#
_symmetry.space_group_name_H-M   'P 1'
#
loop_
_entity.id
_entity.type
_entity.pdbx_description
1 polymer ?
#
loop_
_entity_poly.entity_id
_entity_poly.type
_entity_poly.pdbx_seq_one_letter_code
_entity_poly.pdbx_strand_id
1 'polypeptide(L)' 'MRREVREFQHHVRQWAARLPIGTTAYLGCDILNYSLILMDMQLTAAIDAAPYERPPGFGGMDS' A
#
# COMPACT_ATOMS: atom_id res chain seq x y z
N MET A 1 3.29 2.91 8.26
CA MET A 1 2.38 1.96 7.58
C MET A 1 2.59 1.80 6.08
N ARG A 2 2.37 2.80 5.20
CA ARG A 2 2.52 2.60 3.73
C ARG A 2 3.91 2.10 3.31
N ARG A 3 4.96 2.70 3.89
CA ARG A 3 6.35 2.27 3.67
C ARG A 3 6.56 0.81 4.06
N GLU A 4 6.07 0.39 5.22
CA GLU A 4 6.20 -0.99 5.73
C GLU A 4 5.51 -2.00 4.80
N VAL A 5 4.32 -1.67 4.26
CA VAL A 5 3.61 -2.52 3.30
C VAL A 5 4.42 -2.72 2.03
N ARG A 6 5.04 -1.66 1.51
CA ARG A 6 5.90 -1.72 0.31
C ARG A 6 7.19 -2.50 0.54
N GLU A 7 7.80 -2.34 1.71
CA GLU A 7 8.98 -3.11 2.09
C GLU A 7 8.65 -4.60 2.21
N PHE A 8 7.54 -4.93 2.85
CA PHE A 8 7.10 -6.33 2.95
C PHE A 8 6.74 -6.90 1.57
N GLN A 9 6.06 -6.14 0.72
CA GLN A 9 5.79 -6.54 -0.66
C GLN A 9 7.08 -6.84 -1.44
N HIS A 10 8.13 -6.03 -1.26
CA HIS A 10 9.42 -6.28 -1.88
C HIS A 10 10.01 -7.64 -1.45
N HIS A 11 9.95 -7.96 -0.15
CA HIS A 11 10.41 -9.26 0.33
C HIS A 11 9.61 -10.43 -0.24
N VAL A 12 8.28 -10.32 -0.29
CA VAL A 12 7.42 -11.37 -0.87
C VAL A 12 7.78 -11.63 -2.34
N ARG A 13 8.05 -10.57 -3.12
CA ARG A 13 8.51 -10.69 -4.52
C ARG A 13 9.87 -11.38 -4.63
N GLN A 14 10.80 -11.06 -3.72
CA GLN A 14 12.11 -11.73 -3.67
C GLN A 14 11.99 -13.22 -3.31
N TRP A 15 11.07 -13.59 -2.43
CA TRP A 15 10.79 -14.99 -2.13
C TRP A 15 10.17 -15.70 -3.33
N ALA A 16 9.15 -15.10 -3.96
CA ALA A 16 8.52 -15.65 -5.16
C ALA A 16 9.53 -15.90 -6.29
N ALA A 17 10.49 -14.98 -6.49
CA ALA A 17 11.52 -15.10 -7.52
C ALA A 17 12.49 -16.28 -7.31
N ARG A 18 12.56 -16.84 -6.09
CA ARG A 18 13.38 -18.02 -5.76
C ARG A 18 12.61 -19.33 -5.88
N LEU A 19 11.31 -19.29 -6.12
CA LEU A 19 10.45 -20.46 -6.18
C LEU A 19 10.17 -20.85 -7.64
N PRO A 20 10.09 -22.15 -7.95
CA PRO A 20 9.62 -22.58 -9.26
C PRO A 20 8.18 -22.14 -9.49
N ILE A 21 7.92 -21.60 -10.69
CA ILE A 21 6.59 -21.14 -11.11
C ILE A 21 5.61 -22.31 -11.05
N GLY A 22 4.39 -22.04 -10.54
CA GLY A 22 3.32 -23.03 -10.46
C GLY A 22 3.37 -23.93 -9.22
N THR A 23 4.40 -23.82 -8.38
CA THR A 23 4.39 -24.48 -7.06
C THR A 23 3.38 -23.83 -6.13
N THR A 24 2.84 -24.59 -5.18
CA THR A 24 1.92 -24.05 -4.15
C THR A 24 2.54 -22.90 -3.38
N ALA A 25 3.84 -22.97 -3.08
CA ALA A 25 4.57 -21.90 -2.40
C ALA A 25 4.65 -20.63 -3.27
N TYR A 26 4.91 -20.77 -4.57
CA TYR A 26 4.89 -19.64 -5.51
C TYR A 26 3.51 -18.99 -5.56
N LEU A 27 2.45 -19.79 -5.70
CA LEU A 27 1.06 -19.31 -5.74
C LEU A 27 0.68 -18.59 -4.43
N GLY A 28 1.12 -19.11 -3.28
CA GLY A 28 0.95 -18.44 -1.99
C GLY A 28 1.62 -17.06 -1.95
N CYS A 29 2.86 -16.95 -2.46
CA CYS A 29 3.54 -15.66 -2.56
C CYS A 29 2.86 -14.70 -3.53
N ASP A 30 2.31 -15.20 -4.65
CA ASP A 30 1.63 -14.39 -5.65
C ASP A 30 0.32 -13.80 -5.10
N ILE A 31 -0.49 -14.63 -4.44
CA ILE A 31 -1.72 -14.18 -3.75
C ILE A 31 -1.38 -13.14 -2.69
N LEU A 32 -0.36 -13.39 -1.86
CA LEU A 32 0.06 -12.45 -0.84
C LEU A 32 0.53 -11.11 -1.45
N ASN A 33 1.32 -11.14 -2.52
CA ASN A 33 1.75 -9.95 -3.24
C ASN A 33 0.55 -9.16 -3.78
N TYR A 34 -0.47 -9.83 -4.31
CA TYR A 34 -1.71 -9.18 -4.76
C TYR A 34 -2.47 -8.51 -3.60
N SER A 35 -2.61 -9.19 -2.47
CA SER A 35 -3.23 -8.61 -1.27
C SER A 35 -2.49 -7.36 -0.77
N LEU A 36 -1.16 -7.35 -0.83
CA LEU A 36 -0.35 -6.19 -0.43
C LEU A 36 -0.49 -5.00 -1.39
N ILE A 37 -0.68 -5.24 -2.69
CA ILE A 37 -1.01 -4.19 -3.66
C ILE A 37 -2.33 -3.53 -3.28
N LEU A 38 -3.36 -4.33 -3.02
CA LEU A 38 -4.67 -3.81 -2.61
C LEU A 38 -4.57 -3.03 -1.30
N MET A 39 -3.79 -3.51 -0.33
CA MET A 39 -3.56 -2.80 0.92
C MET A 39 -2.88 -1.44 0.71
N ASP A 40 -1.85 -1.34 -0.15
CA ASP A 40 -1.20 -0.06 -0.48
C ASP A 40 -2.18 0.93 -1.11
N MET A 41 -3.05 0.45 -2.01
CA MET A 41 -4.10 1.27 -2.63
C MET A 41 -5.11 1.78 -1.60
N GLN A 42 -5.59 0.93 -0.70
CA GLN A 42 -6.56 1.32 0.33
C GLN A 42 -5.95 2.27 1.37
N LEU A 43 -4.71 2.02 1.79
CA LEU A 43 -3.96 2.96 2.64
C LEU A 43 -3.73 4.28 1.93
N THR A 44 -3.57 4.25 0.60
CA THR A 44 -3.44 5.48 -0.19
C THR A 44 -4.72 6.29 -0.17
N ALA A 45 -5.83 5.66 -0.53
CA ALA A 45 -7.13 6.28 -0.47
C ALA A 45 -7.48 6.81 0.94
N ALA A 46 -7.16 6.06 2.00
CA ALA A 46 -7.43 6.49 3.37
C ALA A 46 -6.60 7.70 3.81
N ILE A 47 -5.33 7.79 3.40
CA ILE A 47 -4.47 8.95 3.67
C ILE A 47 -4.95 10.16 2.85
N ASP A 48 -5.27 9.97 1.58
CA ASP A 48 -5.67 11.05 0.68
C ASP A 48 -7.11 11.54 0.97
N ALA A 49 -7.96 10.68 1.52
CA ALA A 49 -9.29 11.03 2.01
C ALA A 49 -9.28 11.66 3.42
N ALA A 50 -8.11 11.77 4.07
CA ALA A 50 -8.01 12.53 5.31
C ALA A 50 -8.40 13.99 5.02
N PRO A 51 -9.33 14.58 5.80
CA PRO A 51 -9.76 15.94 5.55
C PRO A 51 -8.56 16.87 5.60
N TYR A 52 -8.43 17.71 4.56
CA TYR A 52 -7.45 18.78 4.53
C TYR A 52 -7.69 19.69 5.75
N GLU A 53 -6.83 19.59 6.77
CA GLU A 53 -6.78 20.58 7.84
C GLU A 53 -6.27 21.88 7.25
N ARG A 54 -7.19 22.84 7.03
CA ARG A 54 -6.82 24.21 6.67
C ARG A 54 -5.85 24.74 7.73
N PRO A 55 -4.70 25.30 7.35
CA PRO A 55 -3.81 25.96 8.29
C PRO A 55 -4.57 27.06 9.06
N PRO A 56 -4.32 27.22 10.38
CA PRO A 56 -4.91 28.32 11.15
C PRO A 56 -4.59 29.67 10.48
N GLY A 57 -5.63 30.40 10.06
CA GLY A 57 -5.49 31.72 9.39
C GLY A 57 -5.84 31.76 7.90
N PHE A 58 -6.16 30.64 7.25
CA PHE A 58 -6.52 30.58 5.82
C PHE A 58 -8.02 30.83 5.54
N GLY A 59 -8.62 31.77 6.28
CA GLY A 59 -10.04 32.10 6.23
C GLY A 59 -10.27 33.58 6.57
N GLY A 60 -9.65 34.46 5.79
CA GLY A 60 -9.95 35.89 5.80
C GLY A 60 -10.68 36.25 4.51
N MET A 61 -11.84 36.89 4.67
CA MET A 61 -12.77 37.41 3.64
C MET A 61 -13.70 36.39 2.98
N ASP A 62 -14.77 36.02 3.70
CA ASP A 62 -16.08 35.91 3.07
C ASP A 62 -16.80 37.27 3.24
N SER A 63 -16.96 37.99 2.14
CA SER A 63 -17.77 39.21 1.97
C SER A 63 -18.88 38.94 0.97
#